data_AF-A0A2D5Z8Z6-F1
#
_entry.id   AF-A0A2D5Z8Z6-F1
#
_cell.length_a   1.000
_cell.length_b   1.000
_cell.length_c   1.000
_cell.angle_alpha   90.00
_cell.angle_beta   90.00
_cell.angle_gamma   90.00
#
_symmetry.space_group_name_H-M   'P 1'
#
loop_
_entity.id
_entity.type
_entity.pdbx_description
1 polymer ?
#
loop_
_entity_poly.entity_id
_entity_poly.type
_entity_poly.pdbx_seq_one_letter_code
_entity_poly.pdbx_strand_id
1 'polypeptide(L)'
;MRKRIPSSTLFKCNVDYGRPGVTWANHESYLHRANPAALPMDLVPFFASRVYLGAGGLNPLCPGIQFSMSPRMHCFDRITSVSTTHERGIFNTRDEPLAADGNRRLHVICGDSLCSHTGLWLRFATTTLALVLAEAGLKPGRTIRLREPVKALHAFATDPSFQTVCATRRGSDMTALEVQRHYLELAEAHVDHGAMPDWAVDACRVWRGVLDRLGDDTDSACGILDWAMKAPLYRAHIEAAGVDLDELPHWNHLLTFLRDCLRGLRLRVPLSAGMLLDPNGPLAASIEGQRGYIEEHALDFDRVETILELRAQICEIDMRFGQLGDESIFAALEPELDHEIPGVDRIDEARTQPPDGTRAKLRGQCIRKYAGKDAYASWTVVARPDGKLLDLSNPLESRNRWKDGDAIEVGDELDVEIPF
;
A
#
# COMPACT_ATOMS: atom_id res chain seq x y z
N MET A 1 31.95 23.45 19.53
CA MET A 1 30.75 23.60 18.67
C MET A 1 29.96 22.31 18.71
N ARG A 2 28.76 22.27 19.33
CA ARG A 2 27.82 21.15 19.14
C ARG A 2 27.31 21.26 17.71
N LYS A 3 27.59 20.27 16.85
CA LYS A 3 27.01 20.21 15.50
C LYS A 3 25.49 20.29 15.64
N ARG A 4 24.85 21.25 14.97
CA ARG A 4 23.38 21.27 14.85
C ARG A 4 22.98 19.96 14.18
N ILE A 5 22.17 19.16 14.89
CA ILE A 5 21.52 18.01 14.28
C ILE A 5 20.48 18.61 13.31
N PRO A 6 20.49 18.25 12.02
CA PRO A 6 19.45 18.71 11.09
C PRO A 6 18.08 18.23 11.57
N SER A 7 17.05 19.04 11.34
CA SER A 7 15.66 18.62 11.56
C SER A 7 15.32 17.46 10.63
N SER A 8 14.71 16.42 11.18
CA SER A 8 14.22 15.25 10.46
C SER A 8 12.70 15.26 10.41
N THR A 9 12.11 15.10 9.23
CA THR A 9 10.67 14.87 9.06
C THR A 9 10.44 13.45 8.58
N LEU A 10 9.46 12.76 9.16
CA LEU A 10 9.11 11.39 8.83
C LEU A 10 7.72 11.35 8.19
N PHE A 11 7.59 10.60 7.10
CA PHE A 11 6.36 10.48 6.34
C PHE A 11 5.93 9.02 6.24
N LYS A 12 4.65 8.77 6.54
CA LYS A 12 3.99 7.49 6.36
C LYS A 12 3.25 7.49 5.01
N CYS A 13 3.99 7.30 3.94
CA CYS A 13 3.49 7.17 2.57
C CYS A 13 4.18 5.99 1.87
N ASN A 14 4.13 5.88 0.53
CA ASN A 14 4.75 4.77 -0.22
C ASN A 14 5.49 5.17 -1.48
N VAL A 15 5.32 6.37 -2.01
CA VAL A 15 5.84 6.75 -3.33
C VAL A 15 6.63 8.05 -3.23
N ASP A 16 7.64 8.17 -4.09
CA ASP A 16 8.36 9.42 -4.33
C ASP A 16 7.97 9.97 -5.70
N TYR A 17 7.30 11.14 -5.71
CA TYR A 17 6.89 11.81 -6.95
C TYR A 17 8.05 12.44 -7.71
N GLY A 18 9.18 12.71 -7.05
CA GLY A 18 10.40 13.23 -7.67
C GLY A 18 11.23 12.14 -8.36
N ARG A 19 11.05 10.87 -7.97
CA ARG A 19 11.75 9.71 -8.55
C ARG A 19 10.75 8.63 -8.96
N PRO A 20 10.20 8.71 -10.19
CA PRO A 20 9.21 7.75 -10.68
C PRO A 20 9.69 6.29 -10.52
N GLY A 21 8.85 5.45 -9.89
CA GLY A 21 9.14 4.05 -9.64
C GLY A 21 9.89 3.75 -8.33
N VAL A 22 10.39 4.79 -7.62
CA VAL A 22 10.85 4.65 -6.25
C VAL A 22 9.63 4.54 -5.34
N THR A 23 9.62 3.47 -4.55
CA THR A 23 8.55 3.19 -3.59
C THR A 23 9.11 2.45 -2.39
N TRP A 24 8.53 2.71 -1.23
CA TRP A 24 8.81 1.99 0.01
C TRP A 24 7.55 1.33 0.57
N ALA A 25 7.81 0.42 1.47
CA ALA A 25 6.88 -0.64 1.77
C ALA A 25 6.19 -0.53 3.12
N ASN A 26 4.87 -0.68 3.11
CA ASN A 26 4.10 -1.28 4.18
C ASN A 26 3.78 -2.73 3.79
N HIS A 27 4.23 -3.70 4.58
CA HIS A 27 4.05 -5.14 4.31
C HIS A 27 3.14 -5.77 5.35
N GLU A 28 2.30 -6.70 4.91
CA GLU A 28 1.46 -7.50 5.80
C GLU A 28 2.02 -8.93 5.87
N SER A 29 1.82 -9.59 7.01
CA SER A 29 2.31 -10.95 7.23
C SER A 29 1.20 -11.79 7.87
N TYR A 30 0.78 -12.83 7.17
CA TYR A 30 -0.26 -13.74 7.63
C TYR A 30 0.32 -15.14 7.83
N LEU A 31 0.10 -15.70 9.01
CA LEU A 31 0.41 -17.10 9.29
C LEU A 31 -0.60 -17.99 8.54
N HIS A 32 -0.10 -19.02 7.85
CA HIS A 32 -0.93 -19.93 7.08
C HIS A 32 -0.27 -21.32 7.00
N ARG A 33 -1.01 -22.35 6.58
CA ARG A 33 -0.54 -23.74 6.39
C ARG A 33 -0.78 -24.29 4.98
N ALA A 34 -1.49 -23.55 4.13
CA ALA A 34 -1.72 -23.91 2.74
C ALA A 34 -0.44 -24.02 1.91
N ASN A 35 -0.52 -24.72 0.78
CA ASN A 35 0.55 -24.72 -0.23
C ASN A 35 0.66 -23.32 -0.88
N PRO A 36 1.79 -22.60 -0.74
CA PRO A 36 1.94 -21.25 -1.31
C PRO A 36 1.73 -21.18 -2.81
N ALA A 37 2.05 -22.25 -3.56
CA ALA A 37 1.88 -22.28 -5.00
C ALA A 37 0.40 -22.29 -5.44
N ALA A 38 -0.52 -22.67 -4.54
CA ALA A 38 -1.96 -22.68 -4.83
C ALA A 38 -2.63 -21.31 -4.58
N LEU A 39 -2.10 -20.53 -3.63
CA LEU A 39 -2.70 -19.28 -3.17
C LEU A 39 -2.84 -18.17 -4.24
N PRO A 40 -1.91 -17.97 -5.20
CA PRO A 40 -2.05 -16.90 -6.19
C PRO A 40 -3.36 -16.98 -6.98
N MET A 41 -3.83 -18.19 -7.27
CA MET A 41 -5.06 -18.41 -8.02
C MET A 41 -6.30 -17.90 -7.28
N ASP A 42 -6.23 -17.88 -5.95
CA ASP A 42 -7.31 -17.50 -5.06
C ASP A 42 -7.15 -16.10 -4.48
N LEU A 43 -5.95 -15.53 -4.43
CA LEU A 43 -5.70 -14.24 -3.78
C LEU A 43 -5.34 -13.10 -4.74
N VAL A 44 -4.87 -13.39 -5.96
CA VAL A 44 -4.56 -12.32 -6.94
C VAL A 44 -5.79 -11.46 -7.30
N PRO A 45 -6.99 -12.02 -7.58
CA PRO A 45 -8.17 -11.20 -7.86
C PRO A 45 -8.56 -10.31 -6.67
N PHE A 46 -8.48 -10.86 -5.45
CA PHE A 46 -8.70 -10.11 -4.21
C PHE A 46 -7.73 -8.94 -4.06
N PHE A 47 -6.42 -9.19 -4.15
CA PHE A 47 -5.43 -8.12 -4.03
C PHE A 47 -5.52 -7.09 -5.14
N ALA A 48 -5.82 -7.52 -6.38
CA ALA A 48 -5.94 -6.63 -7.50
C ALA A 48 -7.11 -5.63 -7.36
N SER A 49 -8.19 -6.03 -6.68
CA SER A 49 -9.43 -5.24 -6.51
C SER A 49 -9.57 -4.57 -5.15
N ARG A 50 -8.63 -4.78 -4.21
CA ARG A 50 -8.57 -4.17 -2.87
C ARG A 50 -8.23 -2.66 -2.90
N VAL A 51 -8.38 -2.00 -4.05
CA VAL A 51 -7.99 -0.59 -4.28
C VAL A 51 -8.70 0.41 -3.37
N TYR A 52 -9.89 0.05 -2.86
CA TYR A 52 -10.63 0.87 -1.89
C TYR A 52 -9.88 1.06 -0.56
N LEU A 53 -8.90 0.19 -0.25
CA LEU A 53 -7.97 0.32 0.88
C LEU A 53 -6.65 0.97 0.47
N GLY A 54 -6.68 1.82 -0.57
CA GLY A 54 -5.53 2.61 -0.99
C GLY A 54 -5.42 3.92 -0.20
N ALA A 55 -4.20 4.45 -0.12
CA ALA A 55 -3.93 5.67 0.63
C ALA A 55 -4.44 6.92 -0.10
N GLY A 56 -4.65 6.87 -1.41
CA GLY A 56 -4.86 8.04 -2.26
C GLY A 56 -3.55 8.75 -2.58
N GLY A 57 -3.49 9.43 -3.71
CA GLY A 57 -2.35 10.21 -4.15
C GLY A 57 -2.40 10.45 -5.65
N LEU A 58 -1.27 10.83 -6.23
CA LEU A 58 -1.13 10.86 -7.69
C LEU A 58 -0.58 9.52 -8.20
N ASN A 59 -0.89 9.17 -9.44
CA ASN A 59 -0.16 8.10 -10.12
C ASN A 59 1.32 8.51 -10.26
N PRO A 60 2.26 7.81 -9.60
CA PRO A 60 3.68 8.20 -9.60
C PRO A 60 4.35 8.02 -10.97
N LEU A 61 3.69 7.32 -11.90
CA LEU A 61 4.13 7.15 -13.28
C LEU A 61 3.54 8.21 -14.22
N CYS A 62 2.63 9.05 -13.75
CA CYS A 62 2.09 10.19 -14.49
C CYS A 62 2.92 11.46 -14.19
N PRO A 63 3.46 12.14 -15.22
CA PRO A 63 4.16 13.41 -15.02
C PRO A 63 3.22 14.59 -14.80
N GLY A 64 1.92 14.44 -15.08
CA GLY A 64 0.89 15.43 -14.77
C GLY A 64 0.11 15.08 -13.51
N ILE A 65 -1.18 15.42 -13.50
CA ILE A 65 -2.10 15.25 -12.38
C ILE A 65 -3.09 14.14 -12.76
N GLN A 66 -2.87 12.95 -12.19
CA GLN A 66 -3.80 11.83 -12.29
C GLN A 66 -4.00 11.26 -10.89
N PHE A 67 -5.20 11.39 -10.35
CA PHE A 67 -5.52 10.78 -9.06
C PHE A 67 -5.43 9.25 -9.13
N SER A 68 -4.94 8.65 -8.08
CA SER A 68 -4.92 7.21 -7.87
C SER A 68 -5.39 6.93 -6.46
N MET A 69 -6.37 6.02 -6.31
CA MET A 69 -6.76 5.50 -5.01
C MET A 69 -5.60 4.78 -4.33
N SER A 70 -4.70 4.15 -5.09
CA SER A 70 -3.52 3.48 -4.54
C SER A 70 -2.27 3.74 -5.39
N PRO A 71 -1.52 4.82 -5.12
CA PRO A 71 -0.33 5.20 -5.89
C PRO A 71 0.69 4.07 -6.04
N ARG A 72 0.88 3.28 -4.98
CA ARG A 72 1.87 2.19 -4.97
C ARG A 72 1.51 1.05 -5.90
N MET A 73 0.22 0.82 -6.18
CA MET A 73 -0.21 -0.27 -7.04
C MET A 73 0.31 -0.12 -8.47
N HIS A 74 0.65 1.10 -8.91
CA HIS A 74 1.33 1.36 -10.19
C HIS A 74 2.78 0.86 -10.25
N CYS A 75 3.39 0.54 -9.12
CA CYS A 75 4.77 0.05 -9.04
C CYS A 75 4.89 -1.48 -9.18
N PHE A 76 3.81 -2.15 -9.59
CA PHE A 76 3.69 -3.60 -9.78
C PHE A 76 3.58 -3.94 -11.26
N ASP A 77 4.40 -4.87 -11.74
CA ASP A 77 4.46 -5.24 -13.16
C ASP A 77 4.40 -6.76 -13.39
N ARG A 78 4.40 -7.56 -12.31
CA ARG A 78 4.27 -9.01 -12.34
C ARG A 78 3.02 -9.47 -11.57
N ILE A 79 2.53 -10.66 -11.90
CA ILE A 79 1.47 -11.32 -11.12
C ILE A 79 2.08 -11.90 -9.83
N THR A 80 3.22 -12.58 -9.96
CA THR A 80 3.96 -13.19 -8.85
C THR A 80 5.43 -12.79 -8.92
N SER A 81 6.06 -12.56 -7.76
CA SER A 81 7.50 -12.28 -7.68
C SER A 81 8.03 -12.56 -6.27
N VAL A 82 9.30 -12.94 -6.13
CA VAL A 82 9.97 -12.99 -4.82
C VAL A 82 10.49 -11.61 -4.39
N SER A 83 10.76 -10.74 -5.37
CA SER A 83 11.36 -9.44 -5.15
C SER A 83 10.38 -8.44 -4.52
N THR A 84 10.91 -7.59 -3.66
CA THR A 84 10.17 -6.51 -2.99
C THR A 84 10.60 -5.13 -3.49
N THR A 85 11.71 -5.04 -4.21
CA THR A 85 12.34 -3.78 -4.66
C THR A 85 12.27 -3.57 -6.17
N HIS A 86 12.15 -4.63 -6.96
CA HIS A 86 12.06 -4.60 -8.44
C HIS A 86 11.09 -5.67 -8.93
N GLU A 87 10.60 -5.57 -10.17
CA GLU A 87 9.72 -6.56 -10.81
C GLU A 87 8.63 -7.09 -9.85
N ARG A 88 7.90 -6.17 -9.23
CA ARG A 88 7.07 -6.48 -8.06
C ARG A 88 5.83 -7.25 -8.49
N GLY A 89 5.57 -8.35 -7.79
CA GLY A 89 4.41 -9.21 -7.99
C GLY A 89 3.23 -8.77 -7.13
N ILE A 90 2.02 -8.76 -7.68
CA ILE A 90 0.77 -8.60 -6.89
C ILE A 90 0.79 -9.58 -5.70
N PHE A 91 1.20 -10.82 -5.96
CA PHE A 91 1.44 -11.84 -4.96
C PHE A 91 2.95 -12.04 -4.77
N ASN A 92 3.46 -11.84 -3.56
CA ASN A 92 4.87 -12.10 -3.28
C ASN A 92 5.08 -13.57 -2.86
N THR A 93 6.10 -14.21 -3.44
CA THR A 93 6.36 -15.65 -3.26
C THR A 93 7.47 -15.94 -2.25
N ARG A 94 7.93 -14.95 -1.49
CA ARG A 94 8.95 -15.14 -0.44
C ARG A 94 8.40 -16.07 0.63
N ASP A 95 9.13 -17.15 0.88
CA ASP A 95 8.79 -18.15 1.90
C ASP A 95 9.83 -18.09 3.03
N GLU A 96 9.59 -17.17 3.96
CA GLU A 96 10.34 -17.03 5.21
C GLU A 96 9.35 -17.22 6.37
N PRO A 97 9.10 -18.46 6.82
CA PRO A 97 8.04 -18.74 7.80
C PRO A 97 8.22 -18.02 9.13
N LEU A 98 9.47 -17.78 9.53
CA LEU A 98 9.85 -17.28 10.85
C LEU A 98 9.17 -18.07 11.98
N ALA A 99 8.92 -19.36 11.77
CA ALA A 99 8.22 -20.25 12.67
C ALA A 99 8.69 -21.70 12.45
N ALA A 100 8.35 -22.60 13.37
CA ALA A 100 8.60 -24.03 13.24
C ALA A 100 7.87 -24.63 12.03
N ASP A 101 8.37 -25.78 11.56
CA ASP A 101 7.87 -26.52 10.41
C ASP A 101 6.35 -26.70 10.40
N GLY A 102 5.76 -26.63 9.20
CA GLY A 102 4.32 -26.71 8.96
C GLY A 102 3.58 -25.37 9.07
N ASN A 103 4.24 -24.32 9.57
CA ASN A 103 3.76 -22.94 9.49
C ASN A 103 4.44 -22.22 8.33
N ARG A 104 3.71 -21.34 7.66
CA ARG A 104 4.20 -20.51 6.55
C ARG A 104 3.76 -19.07 6.74
N ARG A 105 4.45 -18.15 6.06
CA ARG A 105 4.15 -16.71 6.12
C ARG A 105 3.77 -16.22 4.74
N LEU A 106 2.50 -15.84 4.57
CA LEU A 106 2.07 -15.09 3.40
C LEU A 106 2.57 -13.65 3.57
N HIS A 107 3.57 -13.29 2.78
CA HIS A 107 4.11 -11.94 2.73
C HIS A 107 3.35 -11.14 1.68
N VAL A 108 2.51 -10.19 2.11
CA VAL A 108 1.78 -9.32 1.17
C VAL A 108 2.49 -7.98 1.08
N ILE A 109 2.77 -7.55 -0.15
CA ILE A 109 3.45 -6.27 -0.41
C ILE A 109 2.58 -5.27 -1.20
N CYS A 110 1.44 -5.74 -1.73
CA CYS A 110 0.52 -4.96 -2.58
C CYS A 110 -0.50 -4.21 -1.71
N GLY A 111 -0.06 -3.12 -1.09
CA GLY A 111 -0.93 -2.23 -0.30
C GLY A 111 -0.22 -0.97 0.16
N ASP A 112 -0.98 0.03 0.59
CA ASP A 112 -0.46 1.32 0.99
C ASP A 112 -0.32 1.47 2.52
N SER A 113 0.47 2.45 2.93
CA SER A 113 0.52 2.96 4.29
C SER A 113 -0.76 3.78 4.53
N LEU A 114 -1.62 3.32 5.43
CA LEU A 114 -2.90 3.99 5.74
C LEU A 114 -2.86 4.60 7.14
N CYS A 115 -3.58 5.70 7.33
CA CYS A 115 -3.84 6.37 8.58
C CYS A 115 -5.19 5.94 9.19
N SER A 116 -6.23 5.71 8.37
CA SER A 116 -7.56 5.32 8.86
C SER A 116 -7.54 4.03 9.70
N HIS A 117 -8.15 4.03 10.90
CA HIS A 117 -8.34 2.81 11.69
C HIS A 117 -9.20 1.80 10.93
N THR A 118 -10.29 2.26 10.30
CA THR A 118 -11.17 1.42 9.47
C THR A 118 -10.40 0.81 8.29
N GLY A 119 -9.64 1.62 7.56
CA GLY A 119 -8.83 1.12 6.44
C GLY A 119 -7.76 0.12 6.87
N LEU A 120 -7.06 0.40 7.97
CA LEU A 120 -6.06 -0.50 8.57
C LEU A 120 -6.69 -1.82 9.02
N TRP A 121 -7.81 -1.77 9.72
CA TRP A 121 -8.48 -2.95 10.26
C TRP A 121 -9.06 -3.82 9.14
N LEU A 122 -9.80 -3.23 8.19
CA LEU A 122 -10.37 -3.96 7.05
C LEU A 122 -9.29 -4.64 6.22
N ARG A 123 -8.13 -4.02 6.05
CA ARG A 123 -7.00 -4.63 5.34
C ARG A 123 -6.62 -5.98 5.95
N PHE A 124 -6.43 -6.04 7.27
CA PHE A 124 -6.07 -7.28 7.95
C PHE A 124 -7.24 -8.25 8.02
N ALA A 125 -8.44 -7.74 8.31
CA ALA A 125 -9.64 -8.55 8.46
C ALA A 125 -10.00 -9.26 7.16
N THR A 126 -10.20 -8.51 6.07
CA THR A 126 -10.65 -9.04 4.78
C THR A 126 -9.61 -9.98 4.15
N THR A 127 -8.32 -9.66 4.26
CA THR A 127 -7.25 -10.53 3.77
C THR A 127 -7.19 -11.84 4.54
N THR A 128 -7.41 -11.81 5.86
CA THR A 128 -7.48 -13.03 6.68
C THR A 128 -8.65 -13.90 6.25
N LEU A 129 -9.85 -13.33 6.04
CA LEU A 129 -11.01 -14.08 5.58
C LEU A 129 -10.75 -14.70 4.20
N ALA A 130 -10.23 -13.93 3.23
CA ALA A 130 -9.90 -14.43 1.90
C ALA A 130 -8.86 -15.56 1.94
N LEU A 131 -7.85 -15.44 2.82
CA LEU A 131 -6.85 -16.48 3.05
C LEU A 131 -7.50 -17.74 3.64
N VAL A 132 -8.29 -17.64 4.70
CA VAL A 132 -8.98 -18.79 5.32
C VAL A 132 -9.86 -19.52 4.31
N LEU A 133 -10.60 -18.81 3.47
CA LEU A 133 -11.38 -19.42 2.38
C LEU A 133 -10.50 -20.22 1.41
N ALA A 134 -9.34 -19.67 1.03
CA ALA A 134 -8.38 -20.35 0.17
C ALA A 134 -7.76 -21.59 0.86
N GLU A 135 -7.38 -21.47 2.14
CA GLU A 135 -6.81 -22.56 2.93
C GLU A 135 -7.80 -23.71 3.15
N ALA A 136 -9.08 -23.38 3.34
CA ALA A 136 -10.17 -24.35 3.43
C ALA A 136 -10.48 -25.06 2.10
N GLY A 137 -9.81 -24.68 1.00
CA GLY A 137 -9.98 -25.29 -0.31
C GLY A 137 -11.26 -24.87 -1.04
N LEU A 138 -11.92 -23.81 -0.59
CA LEU A 138 -13.12 -23.25 -1.23
C LEU A 138 -12.82 -22.57 -2.57
N LYS A 139 -11.54 -22.27 -2.82
CA LYS A 139 -11.01 -21.73 -4.08
C LYS A 139 -11.74 -20.45 -4.54
N PRO A 140 -11.78 -19.40 -3.69
CA PRO A 140 -12.62 -18.23 -3.92
C PRO A 140 -12.29 -17.50 -5.23
N GLY A 141 -11.04 -17.55 -5.72
CA GLY A 141 -10.67 -16.88 -6.97
C GLY A 141 -10.99 -17.67 -8.24
N ARG A 142 -11.40 -18.95 -8.14
CA ARG A 142 -11.46 -19.88 -9.28
C ARG A 142 -12.32 -19.39 -10.46
N THR A 143 -13.46 -18.78 -10.18
CA THR A 143 -14.46 -18.33 -11.17
C THR A 143 -14.20 -16.90 -11.66
N ILE A 144 -13.56 -16.07 -10.84
CA ILE A 144 -13.41 -14.62 -11.05
C ILE A 144 -11.97 -14.20 -11.41
N ARG A 145 -11.16 -15.12 -11.95
CA ARG A 145 -9.77 -14.83 -12.30
C ARG A 145 -9.69 -13.75 -13.38
N LEU A 146 -9.03 -12.65 -13.07
CA LEU A 146 -8.76 -11.56 -14.02
C LEU A 146 -7.90 -12.06 -15.19
N ARG A 147 -8.23 -11.62 -16.41
CA ARG A 147 -7.52 -11.97 -17.64
C ARG A 147 -6.10 -11.40 -17.66
N GLU A 148 -5.98 -10.13 -17.27
CA GLU A 148 -4.74 -9.37 -17.17
C GLU A 148 -4.63 -8.68 -15.79
N PRO A 149 -4.26 -9.42 -14.72
CA PRO A 149 -4.36 -8.92 -13.34
C PRO A 149 -3.59 -7.62 -13.06
N VAL A 150 -2.41 -7.44 -13.66
CA VAL A 150 -1.60 -6.22 -13.49
C VAL A 150 -2.27 -5.02 -14.15
N LYS A 151 -2.83 -5.18 -15.36
CA LYS A 151 -3.57 -4.10 -16.00
C LYS A 151 -4.83 -3.76 -15.24
N ALA A 152 -5.55 -4.77 -14.75
CA ALA A 152 -6.74 -4.58 -13.93
C ALA A 152 -6.42 -3.84 -12.62
N LEU A 153 -5.34 -4.22 -11.93
CA LEU A 153 -4.84 -3.52 -10.75
C LEU A 153 -4.61 -2.03 -11.02
N HIS A 154 -3.91 -1.69 -12.10
CA HIS A 154 -3.66 -0.29 -12.46
C HIS A 154 -4.95 0.47 -12.82
N ALA A 155 -5.83 -0.16 -13.59
CA ALA A 155 -7.08 0.45 -14.04
C ALA A 155 -8.03 0.71 -12.86
N PHE A 156 -8.18 -0.27 -11.97
CA PHE A 156 -8.94 -0.12 -10.74
C PHE A 156 -8.33 0.96 -9.83
N ALA A 157 -7.00 1.06 -9.73
CA ALA A 157 -6.36 2.06 -8.88
C ALA A 157 -6.60 3.51 -9.36
N THR A 158 -6.79 3.75 -10.67
CA THR A 158 -7.07 5.09 -11.22
C THR A 158 -8.55 5.45 -11.27
N ASP A 159 -9.44 4.56 -10.85
CA ASP A 159 -10.88 4.77 -10.99
C ASP A 159 -11.60 4.92 -9.64
N PRO A 160 -11.71 6.15 -9.12
CA PRO A 160 -12.43 6.41 -7.87
C PRO A 160 -13.93 6.19 -7.98
N SER A 161 -14.50 6.06 -9.19
CA SER A 161 -15.93 5.81 -9.41
C SER A 161 -16.31 4.32 -9.34
N PHE A 162 -15.31 3.43 -9.31
CA PHE A 162 -15.46 1.98 -9.32
C PHE A 162 -16.27 1.41 -10.51
N GLN A 163 -16.37 2.16 -11.62
CA GLN A 163 -17.12 1.76 -12.82
C GLN A 163 -16.29 0.96 -13.83
N THR A 164 -14.97 0.94 -13.69
CA THR A 164 -14.05 0.25 -14.59
C THR A 164 -14.29 -1.24 -14.54
N VAL A 165 -14.70 -1.80 -15.68
CA VAL A 165 -14.94 -3.23 -15.85
C VAL A 165 -13.69 -3.89 -16.40
N CYS A 166 -13.14 -4.87 -15.67
CA CYS A 166 -11.99 -5.64 -16.11
C CYS A 166 -12.38 -7.07 -16.46
N ALA A 167 -11.74 -7.57 -17.51
CA ALA A 167 -12.06 -8.87 -18.04
C ALA A 167 -11.69 -10.03 -17.11
N THR A 168 -12.56 -11.05 -17.02
CA THR A 168 -12.24 -12.32 -16.34
C THR A 168 -11.97 -13.45 -17.35
N ARG A 169 -11.47 -14.60 -16.87
CA ARG A 169 -11.14 -15.77 -17.70
C ARG A 169 -12.29 -16.76 -17.88
N ARG A 170 -13.23 -16.83 -16.94
CA ARG A 170 -14.25 -17.88 -16.87
C ARG A 170 -15.61 -17.39 -16.36
N GLY A 171 -15.82 -16.08 -16.25
CA GLY A 171 -17.05 -15.46 -15.76
C GLY A 171 -17.40 -14.21 -16.56
N SER A 172 -18.33 -13.42 -16.02
CA SER A 172 -18.55 -12.05 -16.50
C SER A 172 -17.31 -11.20 -16.23
N ASP A 173 -17.16 -10.13 -17.01
CA ASP A 173 -16.22 -9.08 -16.66
C ASP A 173 -16.72 -8.37 -15.39
N MET A 174 -15.82 -7.86 -14.56
CA MET A 174 -16.15 -7.38 -13.22
C MET A 174 -15.42 -6.08 -12.88
N THR A 175 -16.11 -5.22 -12.15
CA THR A 175 -15.54 -4.07 -11.43
C THR A 175 -14.77 -4.52 -10.18
N ALA A 176 -13.97 -3.61 -9.61
CA ALA A 176 -13.28 -3.88 -8.36
C ALA A 176 -14.27 -4.18 -7.21
N LEU A 177 -15.39 -3.46 -7.11
CA LEU A 177 -16.40 -3.68 -6.08
C LEU A 177 -17.07 -5.04 -6.24
N GLU A 178 -17.42 -5.46 -7.46
CA GLU A 178 -18.02 -6.79 -7.70
C GLU A 178 -17.06 -7.92 -7.33
N VAL A 179 -15.75 -7.77 -7.62
CA VAL A 179 -14.76 -8.76 -7.18
C VAL A 179 -14.73 -8.82 -5.65
N GLN A 180 -14.70 -7.69 -4.95
CA GLN A 180 -14.70 -7.67 -3.49
C GLN A 180 -16.00 -8.24 -2.90
N ARG A 181 -17.17 -7.93 -3.47
CA ARG A 181 -18.47 -8.50 -3.07
C ARG A 181 -18.50 -10.02 -3.19
N HIS A 182 -17.92 -10.59 -4.25
CA HIS A 182 -17.80 -12.04 -4.40
C HIS A 182 -17.02 -12.70 -3.24
N TYR A 183 -15.91 -12.10 -2.78
CA TYR A 183 -15.19 -12.63 -1.62
C TYR A 183 -15.97 -12.45 -0.31
N LEU A 184 -16.66 -11.32 -0.15
CA LEU A 184 -17.50 -11.03 1.01
C LEU A 184 -18.63 -12.07 1.13
N GLU A 185 -19.37 -12.32 0.04
CA GLU A 185 -20.47 -13.31 0.02
C GLU A 185 -19.98 -14.72 0.39
N LEU A 186 -18.81 -15.11 -0.12
CA LEU A 186 -18.19 -16.38 0.27
C LEU A 186 -17.78 -16.41 1.75
N ALA A 187 -17.25 -15.31 2.28
CA ALA A 187 -16.89 -15.21 3.69
C ALA A 187 -18.12 -15.32 4.59
N GLU A 188 -19.20 -14.61 4.25
CA GLU A 188 -20.48 -14.64 4.96
C GLU A 188 -21.13 -16.04 4.95
N ALA A 189 -21.09 -16.72 3.81
CA ALA A 189 -21.60 -18.08 3.68
C ALA A 189 -20.81 -19.10 4.54
N HIS A 190 -19.61 -18.74 5.00
CA HIS A 190 -18.70 -19.62 5.73
C HIS A 190 -18.23 -19.03 7.07
N VAL A 191 -18.97 -18.08 7.65
CA VAL A 191 -18.58 -17.46 8.95
C VAL A 191 -18.44 -18.48 10.08
N ASP A 192 -19.24 -19.54 10.05
CA ASP A 192 -19.24 -20.62 11.05
C ASP A 192 -18.17 -21.70 10.77
N HIS A 193 -17.35 -21.53 9.72
CA HIS A 193 -16.27 -22.47 9.43
C HIS A 193 -15.23 -22.42 10.56
N GLY A 194 -14.84 -23.56 11.14
CA GLY A 194 -14.01 -23.61 12.36
C GLY A 194 -12.58 -23.03 12.26
N ALA A 195 -12.15 -22.59 11.08
CA ALA A 195 -10.91 -21.86 10.87
C ALA A 195 -11.11 -20.33 10.73
N MET A 196 -12.36 -19.86 10.61
CA MET A 196 -12.67 -18.44 10.65
C MET A 196 -12.42 -17.89 12.05
N PRO A 197 -11.90 -16.67 12.16
CA PRO A 197 -11.75 -16.01 13.45
C PRO A 197 -13.11 -15.65 14.05
N ASP A 198 -13.21 -15.58 15.38
CA ASP A 198 -14.45 -15.24 16.09
C ASP A 198 -15.03 -13.86 15.69
N TRP A 199 -14.16 -12.96 15.20
CA TRP A 199 -14.54 -11.64 14.69
C TRP A 199 -14.98 -11.63 13.22
N ALA A 200 -15.08 -12.78 12.55
CA ALA A 200 -15.42 -12.86 11.12
C ALA A 200 -16.77 -12.22 10.78
N VAL A 201 -17.78 -12.37 11.65
CA VAL A 201 -19.10 -11.76 11.48
C VAL A 201 -19.00 -10.23 11.48
N ASP A 202 -18.23 -9.67 12.42
CA ASP A 202 -18.00 -8.22 12.50
C ASP A 202 -17.23 -7.71 11.29
N ALA A 203 -16.21 -8.46 10.85
CA ALA A 203 -15.45 -8.14 9.65
C ALA A 203 -16.32 -8.12 8.40
N CYS A 204 -17.20 -9.12 8.21
CA CYS A 204 -18.13 -9.13 7.09
C CYS A 204 -19.10 -7.95 7.14
N ARG A 205 -19.63 -7.62 8.32
CA ARG A 205 -20.56 -6.49 8.52
C ARG A 205 -19.92 -5.15 8.13
N VAL A 206 -18.72 -4.86 8.63
CA VAL A 206 -18.02 -3.60 8.33
C VAL A 206 -17.58 -3.56 6.86
N TRP A 207 -17.09 -4.69 6.33
CA TRP A 207 -16.70 -4.79 4.92
C TRP A 207 -17.90 -4.53 4.00
N ARG A 208 -19.04 -5.16 4.26
CA ARG A 208 -20.31 -4.92 3.57
C ARG A 208 -20.70 -3.44 3.62
N GLY A 209 -20.70 -2.84 4.80
CA GLY A 209 -21.06 -1.43 4.97
C GLY A 209 -20.18 -0.49 4.14
N VAL A 210 -18.87 -0.76 4.04
CA VAL A 210 -17.97 0.01 3.18
C VAL A 210 -18.24 -0.23 1.69
N LEU A 211 -18.43 -1.48 1.26
CA LEU A 211 -18.73 -1.77 -0.15
C LEU A 211 -20.09 -1.23 -0.60
N ASP A 212 -21.08 -1.21 0.28
CA ASP A 212 -22.41 -0.63 0.04
C ASP A 212 -22.31 0.89 -0.12
N ARG A 213 -21.64 1.58 0.81
CA ARG A 213 -21.36 3.02 0.69
C ARG A 213 -20.68 3.38 -0.63
N LEU A 214 -19.61 2.66 -0.99
CA LEU A 214 -18.88 2.90 -2.23
C LEU A 214 -19.70 2.60 -3.50
N GLY A 215 -20.66 1.68 -3.42
CA GLY A 215 -21.56 1.37 -4.54
C GLY A 215 -22.65 2.41 -4.75
N ASP A 216 -23.10 3.06 -3.67
CA ASP A 216 -24.17 4.06 -3.70
C ASP A 216 -23.63 5.48 -3.96
N ASP A 217 -22.65 5.92 -3.17
CA ASP A 217 -22.00 7.22 -3.26
C ASP A 217 -20.55 7.13 -2.77
N THR A 218 -19.59 7.25 -3.69
CA THR A 218 -18.16 7.19 -3.38
C THR A 218 -17.71 8.29 -2.43
N ASP A 219 -18.35 9.46 -2.45
CA ASP A 219 -18.01 10.57 -1.55
C ASP A 219 -18.44 10.28 -0.11
N SER A 220 -19.35 9.33 0.12
CA SER A 220 -19.75 8.87 1.47
C SER A 220 -18.67 8.10 2.23
N ALA A 221 -17.57 7.73 1.54
CA ALA A 221 -16.37 7.19 2.17
C ALA A 221 -15.42 8.29 2.69
N CYS A 222 -15.71 9.56 2.39
CA CYS A 222 -15.03 10.71 3.00
C CYS A 222 -15.25 10.65 4.51
N GLY A 223 -14.17 10.69 5.28
CA GLY A 223 -14.20 10.46 6.72
C GLY A 223 -13.87 9.03 7.15
N ILE A 224 -13.83 8.05 6.24
CA ILE A 224 -13.60 6.64 6.59
C ILE A 224 -12.36 6.06 5.90
N LEU A 225 -12.13 6.37 4.62
CA LEU A 225 -11.01 5.82 3.83
C LEU A 225 -10.01 6.91 3.42
N ASP A 226 -8.72 6.64 3.53
CA ASP A 226 -7.63 7.60 3.27
C ASP A 226 -7.71 8.28 1.90
N TRP A 227 -7.92 7.50 0.83
CA TRP A 227 -8.03 8.07 -0.51
C TRP A 227 -9.24 9.00 -0.66
N ALA A 228 -10.35 8.66 -0.03
CA ALA A 228 -11.58 9.43 -0.05
C ALA A 228 -11.47 10.70 0.81
N MET A 229 -10.63 10.69 1.86
CA MET A 229 -10.29 11.90 2.62
C MET A 229 -9.44 12.88 1.79
N LYS A 230 -8.54 12.37 0.94
CA LYS A 230 -7.66 13.21 0.11
C LYS A 230 -8.30 13.71 -1.19
N ALA A 231 -9.20 12.95 -1.80
CA ALA A 231 -9.79 13.30 -3.09
C ALA A 231 -10.47 14.70 -3.10
N PRO A 232 -11.27 15.10 -2.08
CA PRO A 232 -11.83 16.45 -2.01
C PRO A 232 -10.76 17.55 -1.89
N LEU A 233 -9.67 17.31 -1.16
CA LEU A 233 -8.57 18.28 -1.03
C LEU A 233 -7.94 18.57 -2.39
N TYR A 234 -7.75 17.52 -3.21
CA TYR A 234 -7.15 17.66 -4.53
C TYR A 234 -8.10 18.36 -5.50
N ARG A 235 -9.39 17.97 -5.51
CA ARG A 235 -10.42 18.64 -6.29
C ARG A 235 -10.47 20.15 -5.98
N ALA A 236 -10.47 20.51 -4.70
CA ALA A 236 -10.49 21.91 -4.28
C ALA A 236 -9.27 22.71 -4.80
N HIS A 237 -8.08 22.10 -4.86
CA HIS A 237 -6.89 22.77 -5.39
C HIS A 237 -6.93 22.92 -6.92
N ILE A 238 -7.44 21.90 -7.61
CA ILE A 238 -7.63 21.92 -9.07
C ILE A 238 -8.65 23.01 -9.45
N GLU A 239 -9.79 23.06 -8.76
CA GLU A 239 -10.83 24.06 -8.95
C GLU A 239 -10.32 25.48 -8.64
N ALA A 240 -9.58 25.66 -7.54
CA ALA A 240 -8.99 26.95 -7.18
C ALA A 240 -7.97 27.47 -8.21
N ALA A 241 -7.28 26.57 -8.91
CA ALA A 241 -6.37 26.90 -10.01
C ALA A 241 -7.11 27.16 -11.34
N GLY A 242 -8.44 27.06 -11.37
CA GLY A 242 -9.26 27.25 -12.56
C GLY A 242 -9.03 26.18 -13.64
N VAL A 243 -8.54 25.00 -13.27
CA VAL A 243 -8.29 23.88 -14.20
C VAL A 243 -9.52 23.00 -14.23
N ASP A 244 -10.05 22.73 -15.42
CA ASP A 244 -11.14 21.76 -15.59
C ASP A 244 -10.58 20.33 -15.43
N LEU A 245 -11.32 19.47 -14.74
CA LEU A 245 -10.97 18.06 -14.59
C LEU A 245 -10.90 17.35 -15.96
N ASP A 246 -11.73 17.77 -16.92
CA ASP A 246 -11.76 17.21 -18.27
C ASP A 246 -10.52 17.60 -19.10
N GLU A 247 -9.79 18.65 -18.72
CA GLU A 247 -8.51 19.01 -19.34
C GLU A 247 -7.35 18.11 -18.89
N LEU A 248 -7.44 17.52 -17.69
CA LEU A 248 -6.32 16.79 -17.08
C LEU A 248 -5.83 15.60 -17.93
N PRO A 249 -6.68 14.76 -18.55
CA PRO A 249 -6.22 13.70 -19.44
C PRO A 249 -5.37 14.22 -20.62
N HIS A 250 -5.71 15.39 -21.17
CA HIS A 250 -5.00 16.01 -22.28
C HIS A 250 -3.65 16.59 -21.84
N TRP A 251 -3.62 17.27 -20.69
CA TRP A 251 -2.36 17.67 -20.05
C TRP A 251 -1.47 16.47 -19.73
N ASN A 252 -2.04 15.40 -19.18
CA ASN A 252 -1.31 14.17 -18.86
C ASN A 252 -0.73 13.49 -20.10
N HIS A 253 -1.47 13.48 -21.21
CA HIS A 253 -1.00 12.98 -22.50
C HIS A 253 0.23 13.78 -22.98
N LEU A 254 0.09 15.10 -23.05
CA LEU A 254 1.16 15.99 -23.51
C LEU A 254 2.40 15.90 -22.62
N LEU A 255 2.26 16.00 -21.30
CA LEU A 255 3.38 15.92 -20.36
C LEU A 255 4.07 14.54 -20.40
N THR A 256 3.31 13.47 -20.67
CA THR A 256 3.85 12.12 -20.86
C THR A 256 4.71 12.05 -22.11
N PHE A 257 4.18 12.53 -23.24
CA PHE A 257 4.92 12.61 -24.50
C PHE A 257 6.23 13.40 -24.33
N LEU A 258 6.17 14.58 -23.72
CA LEU A 258 7.32 15.45 -23.53
C LEU A 258 8.38 14.86 -22.59
N ARG A 259 7.96 14.18 -21.52
CA ARG A 259 8.88 13.43 -20.67
C ARG A 259 9.61 12.34 -21.45
N ASP A 260 8.91 11.62 -22.33
CA ASP A 260 9.51 10.54 -23.11
C ASP A 260 10.49 11.07 -24.16
N CYS A 261 10.21 12.25 -24.74
CA CYS A 261 11.18 13.01 -25.55
C CYS A 261 12.45 13.35 -24.75
N LEU A 262 12.33 13.91 -23.53
CA LEU A 262 13.50 14.20 -22.68
C LEU A 262 14.31 12.95 -22.34
N ARG A 263 13.64 11.83 -22.07
CA ARG A 263 14.32 10.53 -21.84
C ARG A 263 15.12 10.09 -23.07
N GLY A 264 14.59 10.31 -24.27
CA GLY A 264 15.30 10.08 -25.54
C GLY A 264 16.60 10.90 -25.65
N LEU A 265 16.61 12.12 -25.10
CA LEU A 265 17.78 13.00 -25.02
C LEU A 265 18.77 12.62 -23.90
N ARG A 266 18.46 11.61 -23.09
CA ARG A 266 19.28 11.12 -21.96
C ARG A 266 19.58 12.19 -20.90
N LEU A 267 18.72 13.20 -20.79
CA LEU A 267 18.79 14.20 -19.72
C LEU A 267 18.18 13.61 -18.44
N ARG A 268 18.87 13.77 -17.30
CA ARG A 268 18.41 13.31 -15.98
C ARG A 268 17.92 14.48 -15.14
N VAL A 269 16.92 15.20 -15.66
CA VAL A 269 16.32 16.36 -15.01
C VAL A 269 14.79 16.25 -15.03
N PRO A 270 14.09 16.70 -13.98
CA PRO A 270 12.62 16.78 -13.98
C PRO A 270 12.11 17.69 -15.09
N LEU A 271 10.87 17.45 -15.55
CA LEU A 271 10.15 18.42 -16.40
C LEU A 271 9.95 19.72 -15.60
N SER A 272 10.26 20.86 -16.19
CA SER A 272 10.01 22.18 -15.59
C SER A 272 9.38 23.13 -16.60
N ALA A 273 8.67 24.15 -16.11
CA ALA A 273 8.06 25.17 -16.95
C ALA A 273 9.10 25.85 -17.84
N GLY A 274 10.27 26.19 -17.29
CA GLY A 274 11.37 26.79 -18.05
C GLY A 274 11.87 25.92 -19.23
N MET A 275 11.85 24.58 -19.10
CA MET A 275 12.22 23.70 -20.23
C MET A 275 11.15 23.63 -21.31
N LEU A 276 9.88 23.74 -20.92
CA LEU A 276 8.73 23.67 -21.81
C LEU A 276 8.48 24.99 -22.55
N LEU A 277 8.71 26.11 -21.87
CA LEU A 277 8.45 27.45 -22.38
C LEU A 277 9.64 28.04 -23.16
N ASP A 278 10.83 27.43 -23.11
CA ASP A 278 12.00 27.90 -23.88
C ASP A 278 11.83 27.57 -25.38
N PRO A 279 11.66 28.57 -26.26
CA PRO A 279 11.49 28.34 -27.70
C PRO A 279 12.73 27.78 -28.38
N ASN A 280 13.91 27.89 -27.76
CA ASN A 280 15.15 27.28 -28.22
C ASN A 280 15.56 26.08 -27.34
N GLY A 281 14.67 25.67 -26.44
CA GLY A 281 14.89 24.60 -25.49
C GLY A 281 14.93 23.22 -26.14
N PRO A 282 15.35 22.19 -25.39
CA PRO A 282 15.50 20.83 -25.89
C PRO A 282 14.20 20.19 -26.41
N LEU A 283 13.05 20.74 -26.05
CA LEU A 283 11.73 20.23 -26.41
C LEU A 283 11.02 21.03 -27.51
N ALA A 284 11.57 22.15 -27.97
CA ALA A 284 10.89 23.07 -28.90
C ALA A 284 10.33 22.36 -30.15
N ALA A 285 11.14 21.53 -30.81
CA ALA A 285 10.70 20.76 -31.99
C ALA A 285 9.65 19.68 -31.66
N SER A 286 9.69 19.11 -30.45
CA SER A 286 8.71 18.12 -30.00
C SER A 286 7.36 18.78 -29.72
N ILE A 287 7.37 19.98 -29.13
CA ILE A 287 6.18 20.80 -28.87
C ILE A 287 5.54 21.23 -30.19
N GLU A 288 6.35 21.70 -31.16
CA GLU A 288 5.85 22.05 -32.49
C GLU A 288 5.16 20.86 -33.18
N GLY A 289 5.73 19.66 -33.02
CA GLY A 289 5.11 18.42 -33.51
C GLY A 289 3.78 18.05 -32.87
N GLN A 290 3.45 18.61 -31.70
CA GLN A 290 2.18 18.43 -30.99
C GLN A 290 1.20 19.59 -31.19
N ARG A 291 1.53 20.59 -32.02
CA ARG A 291 0.69 21.77 -32.26
C ARG A 291 -0.77 21.42 -32.56
N GLY A 292 -1.01 20.45 -33.44
CA GLY A 292 -2.37 20.04 -33.80
C GLY A 292 -3.17 19.51 -32.61
N TYR A 293 -2.56 18.69 -31.74
CA TYR A 293 -3.19 18.17 -30.53
C TYR A 293 -3.46 19.28 -29.50
N ILE A 294 -2.50 20.20 -29.34
CA ILE A 294 -2.62 21.38 -28.46
C ILE A 294 -3.80 22.26 -28.91
N GLU A 295 -3.91 22.53 -30.21
CA GLU A 295 -5.00 23.34 -30.79
C GLU A 295 -6.36 22.61 -30.73
N GLU A 296 -6.41 21.31 -31.03
CA GLU A 296 -7.62 20.48 -30.96
C GLU A 296 -8.24 20.45 -29.56
N HIS A 297 -7.40 20.36 -28.52
CA HIS A 297 -7.83 20.28 -27.13
C HIS A 297 -7.75 21.62 -26.38
N ALA A 298 -7.53 22.72 -27.11
CA ALA A 298 -7.45 24.08 -26.55
C ALA A 298 -6.48 24.19 -25.34
N LEU A 299 -5.34 23.49 -25.38
CA LEU A 299 -4.35 23.53 -24.31
C LEU A 299 -3.59 24.85 -24.35
N ASP A 300 -3.90 25.75 -23.42
CA ASP A 300 -3.20 27.02 -23.28
C ASP A 300 -1.81 26.82 -22.67
N PHE A 301 -0.77 26.99 -23.49
CA PHE A 301 0.63 26.78 -23.08
C PHE A 301 1.09 27.78 -22.01
N ASP A 302 0.43 28.93 -21.87
CA ASP A 302 0.71 29.89 -20.80
C ASP A 302 0.34 29.31 -19.42
N ARG A 303 -0.50 28.26 -19.37
CA ARG A 303 -0.91 27.56 -18.15
C ARG A 303 0.03 26.42 -17.74
N VAL A 304 1.09 26.14 -18.49
CA VAL A 304 2.05 25.07 -18.16
C VAL A 304 2.62 25.23 -16.76
N GLU A 305 3.01 26.46 -16.38
CA GLU A 305 3.53 26.75 -15.04
C GLU A 305 2.47 26.47 -13.97
N THR A 306 1.24 26.92 -14.18
CA THR A 306 0.10 26.63 -13.28
C THR A 306 -0.13 25.13 -13.09
N ILE A 307 -0.10 24.33 -14.16
CA ILE A 307 -0.29 22.87 -14.07
C ILE A 307 0.84 22.20 -13.29
N LEU A 308 2.09 22.60 -13.52
CA LEU A 308 3.24 22.03 -12.81
C LEU A 308 3.28 22.45 -11.34
N GLU A 309 2.94 23.70 -11.02
CA GLU A 309 2.81 24.19 -9.65
C GLU A 309 1.67 23.50 -8.91
N LEU A 310 0.50 23.37 -9.53
CA LEU A 310 -0.64 22.66 -8.98
C LEU A 310 -0.28 21.19 -8.67
N ARG A 311 0.43 20.53 -9.59
CA ARG A 311 0.93 19.17 -9.35
C ARG A 311 1.86 19.13 -8.12
N ALA A 312 2.78 20.08 -7.99
CA ALA A 312 3.69 20.15 -6.86
C ALA A 312 2.96 20.36 -5.53
N GLN A 313 1.93 21.21 -5.51
CA GLN A 313 1.07 21.42 -4.34
C GLN A 313 0.33 20.13 -3.95
N ILE A 314 -0.26 19.42 -4.92
CA ILE A 314 -0.95 18.15 -4.64
C ILE A 314 0.02 17.09 -4.12
N CYS A 315 1.24 17.01 -4.66
CA CYS A 315 2.30 16.15 -4.12
C CYS A 315 2.64 16.51 -2.67
N GLU A 316 2.70 17.79 -2.33
CA GLU A 316 2.94 18.24 -0.95
C GLU A 316 1.81 17.79 -0.01
N ILE A 317 0.55 17.96 -0.41
CA ILE A 317 -0.61 17.51 0.37
C ILE A 317 -0.53 16.00 0.62
N ASP A 318 -0.22 15.20 -0.41
CA ASP A 318 -0.09 13.76 -0.26
C ASP A 318 0.96 13.36 0.78
N MET A 319 2.14 13.99 0.70
CA MET A 319 3.24 13.73 1.62
C MET A 319 2.89 14.16 3.05
N ARG A 320 2.33 15.36 3.21
CA ARG A 320 1.98 15.94 4.51
C ARG A 320 0.77 15.28 5.17
N PHE A 321 -0.09 14.60 4.41
CA PHE A 321 -1.18 13.78 4.95
C PHE A 321 -0.67 12.71 5.90
N GLY A 322 0.38 11.97 5.50
CA GLY A 322 1.01 10.95 6.35
C GLY A 322 2.17 11.45 7.20
N GLN A 323 2.39 12.76 7.34
CA GLN A 323 3.50 13.29 8.14
C GLN A 323 3.33 12.93 9.61
N LEU A 324 4.42 12.53 10.28
CA LEU A 324 4.44 12.28 11.71
C LEU A 324 4.76 13.58 12.46
N GLY A 325 4.01 13.85 13.54
CA GLY A 325 4.14 15.05 14.36
C GLY A 325 3.08 16.11 14.06
N ASP A 326 3.29 17.31 14.59
CA ASP A 326 2.26 18.36 14.70
C ASP A 326 1.81 18.98 13.37
N GLU A 327 2.56 18.75 12.28
CA GLU A 327 2.27 19.32 10.95
C GLU A 327 1.48 18.36 10.03
N SER A 328 0.98 17.25 10.58
CA SER A 328 0.20 16.25 9.85
C SER A 328 -1.16 16.80 9.39
N ILE A 329 -1.45 16.71 8.09
CA ILE A 329 -2.80 17.03 7.57
C ILE A 329 -3.82 16.02 8.09
N PHE A 330 -3.47 14.73 8.18
CA PHE A 330 -4.39 13.73 8.73
C PHE A 330 -4.76 14.05 10.18
N ALA A 331 -3.78 14.34 11.05
CA ALA A 331 -4.07 14.66 12.45
C ALA A 331 -4.92 15.94 12.61
N ALA A 332 -4.77 16.91 11.70
CA ALA A 332 -5.62 18.11 11.69
C ALA A 332 -7.07 17.80 11.28
N LEU A 333 -7.29 16.79 10.44
CA LEU A 333 -8.62 16.36 10.00
C LEU A 333 -9.26 15.37 10.97
N GLU A 334 -8.45 14.56 11.67
CA GLU A 334 -8.86 13.41 12.50
C GLU A 334 -10.07 13.67 13.42
N PRO A 335 -10.21 14.82 14.11
CA PRO A 335 -11.36 15.09 14.97
C PRO A 335 -12.72 15.09 14.27
N GLU A 336 -12.74 15.29 12.95
CA GLU A 336 -13.96 15.35 12.13
C GLU A 336 -14.22 14.04 11.35
N LEU A 337 -13.37 13.03 11.51
CA LEU A 337 -13.44 11.77 10.74
C LEU A 337 -14.22 10.68 11.49
N ASP A 338 -15.04 9.91 10.77
CA ASP A 338 -15.73 8.70 11.25
C ASP A 338 -14.91 7.43 10.94
N HIS A 339 -13.61 7.49 11.20
CA HIS A 339 -12.66 6.45 10.77
C HIS A 339 -12.33 5.41 11.85
N GLU A 340 -12.75 5.64 13.10
CA GLU A 340 -12.36 4.86 14.27
C GLU A 340 -12.95 3.43 14.26
N ILE A 341 -12.21 2.49 14.84
CA ILE A 341 -12.70 1.12 15.08
C ILE A 341 -12.71 0.88 16.59
N PRO A 342 -13.84 0.42 17.17
CA PRO A 342 -13.91 0.11 18.60
C PRO A 342 -12.79 -0.83 19.05
N GLY A 343 -12.14 -0.50 20.16
CA GLY A 343 -11.02 -1.26 20.72
C GLY A 343 -9.62 -0.86 20.23
N VAL A 344 -9.52 0.15 19.35
CA VAL A 344 -8.25 0.78 18.96
C VAL A 344 -7.95 1.99 19.85
N ASP A 345 -7.81 1.75 21.16
CA ASP A 345 -7.65 2.80 22.19
C ASP A 345 -6.36 2.68 23.03
N ARG A 346 -5.59 1.60 22.83
CA ARG A 346 -4.38 1.27 23.61
C ARG A 346 -3.07 1.52 22.87
N ILE A 347 -3.03 2.51 21.97
CA ILE A 347 -1.87 2.80 21.13
C ILE A 347 -0.64 3.14 21.98
N ASP A 348 -0.78 4.03 22.98
CA ASP A 348 0.33 4.42 23.84
C ASP A 348 0.85 3.27 24.71
N GLU A 349 -0.04 2.39 25.18
CA GLU A 349 0.37 1.20 25.91
C GLU A 349 1.15 0.24 25.01
N ALA A 350 0.67 0.01 23.78
CA ALA A 350 1.30 -0.88 22.80
C ALA A 350 2.72 -0.46 22.39
N ARG A 351 3.09 0.82 22.59
CA ARG A 351 4.48 1.30 22.41
C ARG A 351 5.46 0.62 23.34
N THR A 352 5.00 0.20 24.52
CA THR A 352 5.85 -0.41 25.53
C THR A 352 5.47 -1.85 25.81
N GLN A 353 4.20 -2.25 25.66
CA GLN A 353 3.70 -3.57 25.98
C GLN A 353 3.54 -4.45 24.72
N PRO A 354 4.26 -5.57 24.62
CA PRO A 354 4.05 -6.52 23.53
C PRO A 354 2.68 -7.23 23.65
N PRO A 355 2.10 -7.70 22.55
CA PRO A 355 0.80 -8.35 22.55
C PRO A 355 0.81 -9.66 23.36
N ASP A 356 -0.25 -9.85 24.14
CA ASP A 356 -0.53 -11.09 24.84
C ASP A 356 -0.86 -12.25 23.87
N GLY A 357 -0.76 -13.49 24.36
CA GLY A 357 -1.12 -14.67 23.58
C GLY A 357 -0.15 -15.05 22.46
N THR A 358 0.97 -14.32 22.31
CA THR A 358 1.99 -14.62 21.29
C THR A 358 3.39 -14.66 21.90
N ARG A 359 4.33 -15.23 21.14
CA ARG A 359 5.77 -15.23 21.48
C ARG A 359 6.37 -13.83 21.68
N ALA A 360 5.73 -12.78 21.16
CA ALA A 360 6.20 -11.40 21.31
C ALA A 360 6.21 -10.97 22.78
N LYS A 361 5.26 -11.48 23.59
CA LYS A 361 5.24 -11.25 25.05
C LYS A 361 6.52 -11.74 25.70
N LEU A 362 6.90 -12.99 25.43
CA LEU A 362 8.11 -13.61 25.98
C LEU A 362 9.36 -12.86 25.50
N ARG A 363 9.42 -12.52 24.21
CA ARG A 363 10.52 -11.73 23.64
C ARG A 363 10.66 -10.38 24.34
N GLY A 364 9.56 -9.63 24.49
CA GLY A 364 9.58 -8.31 25.14
C GLY A 364 9.99 -8.38 26.61
N GLN A 365 9.55 -9.41 27.34
CA GLN A 365 10.01 -9.67 28.72
C GLN A 365 11.52 -9.91 28.79
N CYS A 366 12.07 -10.70 27.87
CA CYS A 366 13.51 -10.94 27.80
C CYS A 366 14.28 -9.67 27.42
N ILE A 367 13.83 -8.91 26.42
CA ILE A 367 14.45 -7.64 26.02
C ILE A 367 14.56 -6.70 27.22
N ARG A 368 13.49 -6.55 28.01
CA ARG A 368 13.53 -5.71 29.23
C ARG A 368 14.49 -6.26 30.27
N LYS A 369 14.49 -7.57 30.53
CA LYS A 369 15.31 -8.21 31.55
C LYS A 369 16.82 -8.19 31.23
N TYR A 370 17.16 -8.22 29.95
CA TYR A 370 18.53 -8.31 29.45
C TYR A 370 19.01 -7.03 28.78
N ALA A 371 18.25 -5.93 28.85
CA ALA A 371 18.67 -4.63 28.36
C ALA A 371 20.03 -4.22 28.95
N GLY A 372 20.93 -3.75 28.08
CA GLY A 372 22.30 -3.37 28.45
C GLY A 372 23.25 -4.54 28.72
N LYS A 373 22.86 -5.78 28.38
CA LYS A 373 23.71 -6.97 28.46
C LYS A 373 23.97 -7.53 27.06
N ASP A 374 24.97 -8.39 26.95
CA ASP A 374 25.30 -9.11 25.71
C ASP A 374 24.27 -10.21 25.43
N ALA A 375 23.14 -9.81 24.85
CA ALA A 375 21.99 -10.67 24.56
C ALA A 375 21.47 -10.38 23.16
N TYR A 376 20.94 -11.40 22.50
CA TYR A 376 20.40 -11.31 21.14
C TYR A 376 18.94 -11.74 21.10
N ALA A 377 18.14 -11.10 20.25
CA ALA A 377 16.74 -11.45 20.06
C ALA A 377 16.35 -11.40 18.57
N SER A 378 15.63 -12.42 18.11
CA SER A 378 15.05 -12.49 16.78
C SER A 378 13.59 -12.95 16.84
N TRP A 379 12.98 -13.23 15.68
CA TRP A 379 11.63 -13.76 15.61
C TRP A 379 11.49 -15.10 16.34
N THR A 380 12.46 -16.01 16.19
CA THR A 380 12.37 -17.41 16.62
C THR A 380 13.24 -17.76 17.82
N VAL A 381 14.14 -16.88 18.27
CA VAL A 381 15.02 -17.16 19.40
C VAL A 381 15.36 -15.91 20.21
N VAL A 382 15.61 -16.09 21.52
CA VAL A 382 16.36 -15.14 22.34
C VAL A 382 17.57 -15.84 22.94
N ALA A 383 18.76 -15.27 22.75
CA ALA A 383 20.00 -15.76 23.34
C ALA A 383 20.41 -14.88 24.52
N ARG A 384 20.77 -15.53 25.63
CA ARG A 384 21.23 -14.87 26.85
C ARG A 384 22.76 -14.75 26.88
N PRO A 385 23.30 -13.88 27.76
CA PRO A 385 24.74 -13.78 27.97
C PRO A 385 25.41 -15.07 28.45
N ASP A 386 24.66 -15.98 29.09
CA ASP A 386 25.15 -17.29 29.55
C ASP A 386 24.99 -18.40 28.50
N GLY A 387 24.76 -18.05 27.23
CA GLY A 387 24.64 -19.00 26.10
C GLY A 387 23.29 -19.73 26.01
N LYS A 388 22.38 -19.56 26.96
CA LYS A 388 21.07 -20.22 26.93
C LYS A 388 20.12 -19.61 25.90
N LEU A 389 19.38 -20.46 25.21
CA LEU A 389 18.46 -20.08 24.13
C LEU A 389 17.01 -20.30 24.55
N LEU A 390 16.18 -19.27 24.36
CA LEU A 390 14.73 -19.38 24.46
C LEU A 390 14.16 -19.68 23.08
N ASP A 391 13.50 -20.83 22.95
CA ASP A 391 12.83 -21.22 21.72
C ASP A 391 11.51 -20.46 21.56
N LEU A 392 11.45 -19.62 20.52
CA LEU A 392 10.26 -18.86 20.10
C LEU A 392 9.79 -19.29 18.70
N SER A 393 10.12 -20.50 18.25
CA SER A 393 9.74 -21.01 16.93
C SER A 393 8.22 -21.16 16.76
N ASN A 394 7.46 -21.40 17.82
CA ASN A 394 6.00 -21.36 17.78
C ASN A 394 5.49 -19.92 17.98
N PRO A 395 4.81 -19.30 16.99
CA PRO A 395 4.33 -17.93 17.08
C PRO A 395 3.29 -17.71 18.19
N LEU A 396 2.55 -18.77 18.56
CA LEU A 396 1.52 -18.76 19.61
C LEU A 396 2.06 -19.27 20.96
N GLU A 397 3.38 -19.41 21.11
CA GLU A 397 3.97 -19.87 22.36
C GLU A 397 3.75 -18.87 23.49
N SER A 398 3.30 -19.38 24.63
CA SER A 398 3.09 -18.60 25.85
C SER A 398 3.93 -19.10 27.02
N ARG A 399 4.66 -20.22 26.85
CA ARG A 399 5.48 -20.85 27.89
C ARG A 399 6.97 -20.68 27.62
N ASN A 400 7.72 -20.43 28.69
CA ASN A 400 9.18 -20.36 28.63
C ASN A 400 9.78 -21.76 28.43
N ARG A 401 10.39 -22.01 27.27
CA ARG A 401 11.14 -23.23 26.96
C ARG A 401 12.59 -22.89 26.68
N TRP A 402 13.39 -22.88 27.74
CA TRP A 402 14.84 -22.68 27.64
C TRP A 402 15.52 -23.99 27.24
N LYS A 403 16.47 -23.90 26.32
CA LYS A 403 17.36 -24.98 25.91
C LYS A 403 18.80 -24.54 26.22
N ASP A 404 19.64 -25.51 26.57
CA ASP A 404 21.08 -25.26 26.56
C ASP A 404 21.50 -25.04 25.10
N GLY A 405 22.17 -23.92 24.83
CA GLY A 405 22.66 -23.58 23.51
C GLY A 405 24.16 -23.80 23.44
N ASP A 406 24.65 -24.21 22.28
CA ASP A 406 26.04 -23.97 21.93
C ASP A 406 26.25 -22.46 21.80
N ALA A 407 27.46 -21.97 22.08
CA ALA A 407 27.80 -20.56 21.93
C ALA A 407 27.42 -20.12 20.51
N ILE A 408 26.54 -19.12 20.40
CA ILE A 408 26.24 -18.51 19.10
C ILE A 408 27.50 -17.75 18.70
N GLU A 409 28.24 -18.28 17.73
CA GLU A 409 29.14 -17.44 16.95
C GLU A 409 28.26 -16.35 16.34
N VAL A 410 28.47 -15.11 16.77
CA VAL A 410 27.93 -13.94 16.08
C VAL A 410 28.64 -13.91 14.73
N GLY A 411 28.12 -14.67 13.78
CA GLY A 411 28.61 -14.67 12.41
C GLY A 411 28.50 -13.24 11.89
N ASP A 412 29.63 -12.71 11.45
CA ASP A 412 29.68 -11.49 10.65
C ASP A 412 28.70 -11.61 9.47
N GLU A 413 28.06 -10.48 9.14
CA GLU A 413 27.23 -10.28 7.95
C GLU A 413 25.82 -10.92 7.98
N LEU A 414 24.92 -10.29 8.75
CA LEU A 414 23.66 -9.92 8.10
C LEU A 414 24.01 -8.85 7.06
N ASP A 415 24.14 -9.26 5.80
CA ASP A 415 24.07 -8.37 4.63
C ASP A 415 22.68 -7.70 4.62
N VAL A 416 22.48 -6.77 5.54
CA VAL A 416 21.56 -5.68 5.36
C VAL A 416 22.38 -4.65 4.61
N GLU A 417 22.32 -4.68 3.28
CA GLU A 417 22.57 -3.47 2.51
C GLU A 417 21.61 -2.40 3.06
N ILE A 418 22.11 -1.57 3.98
CA ILE A 418 21.49 -0.32 4.35
C ILE A 418 21.80 0.59 3.17
N PRO A 419 20.83 0.90 2.28
CA PRO A 419 21.08 1.84 1.21
C PRO A 419 21.10 3.23 1.87
N PHE A 420 22.30 3.77 2.09
CA PHE A 420 22.48 5.20 2.30
C PHE A 420 22.47 5.94 0.96
#